data_AF-A0A9D4K5W0-F1
#
_entry.id   AF-A0A9D4K5W0-F1
#
_cell.length_a   1.000
_cell.length_b   1.000
_cell.length_c   1.000
_cell.angle_alpha   90.00
_cell.angle_beta   90.00
_cell.angle_gamma   90.00
#
_symmetry.space_group_name_H-M   'P 1'
#
loop_
_entity.id
_entity.type
_entity.pdbx_description
1 polymer ?
#
loop_
_entity_poly.entity_id
_entity_poly.type
_entity_poly.pdbx_seq_one_letter_code
_entity_poly.pdbx_strand_id
1 'polypeptide(L)'
;MTGDKLRLDTDIMSSFFTTSLLNIVEHVSGLLKTPECEGVEVILMVGGYSESLLLRDAIKQKFSHMKIVVPTEAGLAVLKVQ
;
A
#
# COMPACT_ATOMS: atom_id res chain seq x y z
N MET A 1 31.47 22.19 11.22
CA MET A 1 30.67 21.62 10.13
C MET A 1 29.35 21.18 10.75
N THR A 2 28.28 21.94 10.56
CA THR A 2 26.98 21.67 11.19
C THR A 2 26.22 20.64 10.34
N GLY A 3 26.18 19.40 10.81
CA GLY A 3 25.65 18.23 10.09
C GLY A 3 24.17 17.96 10.36
N ASP A 4 23.30 18.94 10.11
CA ASP A 4 21.89 18.86 10.55
C ASP A 4 20.92 18.30 9.48
N LYS A 5 21.41 18.01 8.25
CA LYS A 5 20.57 17.56 7.13
C LYS A 5 21.22 16.41 6.36
N LEU A 6 20.42 15.38 6.09
CA LEU A 6 20.77 14.23 5.26
C LEU A 6 20.02 14.33 3.94
N ARG A 7 20.72 14.20 2.81
CA ARG A 7 20.11 14.07 1.49
C ARG A 7 20.33 12.63 1.02
N LEU A 8 19.24 11.92 0.80
CA LEU A 8 19.26 10.55 0.33
C LEU A 8 18.86 10.50 -1.13
N ASP A 9 19.47 9.57 -1.84
CA ASP A 9 19.00 9.19 -3.17
C ASP A 9 17.62 8.54 -3.07
N THR A 10 16.80 8.72 -4.10
CA THR A 10 15.45 8.15 -4.18
C THR A 10 15.45 6.64 -4.08
N ASP A 11 16.47 5.97 -4.62
CA ASP A 11 16.55 4.50 -4.62
C ASP A 11 16.88 4.00 -3.21
N ILE A 12 17.79 4.68 -2.51
CA ILE A 12 18.11 4.38 -1.11
C ILE A 12 16.87 4.58 -0.25
N MET A 13 16.16 5.69 -0.42
CA MET A 13 14.95 5.95 0.38
C MET A 13 13.86 4.92 0.10
N SER A 14 13.66 4.53 -1.16
CA SER A 14 12.67 3.52 -1.54
C SER A 14 13.03 2.12 -1.00
N SER A 15 14.32 1.80 -0.91
CA SER A 15 14.81 0.52 -0.41
C SER A 15 14.39 0.23 1.05
N PHE A 16 14.22 1.28 1.88
CA PHE A 16 13.76 1.11 3.26
C PHE A 16 12.35 0.52 3.36
N PHE A 17 11.53 0.66 2.32
CA PHE A 17 10.14 0.18 2.32
C PHE A 17 9.99 -1.18 1.63
N THR A 18 11.01 -1.67 0.93
CA THR A 18 10.92 -2.89 0.10
C THR A 18 10.37 -4.09 0.88
N THR A 19 10.89 -4.37 2.07
CA THR A 19 10.41 -5.47 2.91
C THR A 19 8.95 -5.29 3.32
N SER A 20 8.55 -4.06 3.70
CA SER A 20 7.16 -3.76 4.07
C SER A 20 6.22 -3.97 2.88
N LEU A 21 6.60 -3.49 1.69
CA LEU A 21 5.82 -3.64 0.47
C LEU A 21 5.63 -5.12 0.09
N LEU A 22 6.71 -5.90 0.09
CA LEU A 22 6.66 -7.34 -0.21
C LEU A 22 5.75 -8.08 0.75
N ASN A 23 5.90 -7.84 2.06
CA ASN A 23 5.09 -8.50 3.08
C ASN A 23 3.59 -8.18 2.95
N ILE A 24 3.24 -6.92 2.63
CA ILE A 24 1.84 -6.53 2.41
C ILE A 24 1.28 -7.24 1.17
N VAL A 25 2.02 -7.23 0.06
CA VAL A 25 1.61 -7.87 -1.20
C VAL A 25 1.42 -9.37 -1.00
N GLU A 26 2.33 -10.04 -0.31
CA GLU A 26 2.24 -11.45 0.01
C GLU A 26 1.05 -11.76 0.93
N HIS A 27 0.86 -10.94 1.97
CA HIS A 27 -0.25 -11.11 2.90
C HIS A 27 -1.61 -11.00 2.19
N VAL A 28 -1.81 -9.96 1.37
CA VAL A 28 -3.03 -9.81 0.57
C VAL A 28 -3.20 -10.99 -0.40
N SER A 29 -2.12 -11.45 -1.04
CA SER A 29 -2.18 -12.62 -1.91
C SER A 29 -2.53 -13.92 -1.16
N GLY A 30 -2.19 -14.02 0.13
CA GLY A 30 -2.59 -15.14 0.99
C GLY A 30 -4.08 -15.08 1.31
N LEU A 31 -4.58 -13.91 1.70
CA LEU A 31 -5.99 -13.69 2.01
C LEU A 31 -6.89 -14.00 0.81
N LEU A 32 -6.53 -13.55 -0.39
CA LEU A 32 -7.34 -13.79 -1.60
C LEU A 32 -7.39 -15.26 -2.03
N LYS A 33 -6.57 -16.14 -1.44
CA LYS A 33 -6.63 -17.59 -1.68
C LYS A 33 -7.52 -18.31 -0.69
N THR A 34 -8.02 -17.63 0.34
CA THR A 34 -8.89 -18.26 1.34
C THR A 34 -10.34 -18.32 0.81
N PRO A 35 -11.13 -19.33 1.23
CA PRO A 35 -12.52 -19.47 0.79
C PRO A 35 -13.39 -18.24 1.12
N GLU A 36 -13.10 -17.53 2.21
CA GLU A 36 -13.84 -16.34 2.63
C GLU A 36 -13.66 -15.16 1.68
N CYS A 37 -12.61 -15.18 0.86
CA CYS A 37 -12.33 -14.17 -0.15
C CYS A 37 -12.69 -14.63 -1.57
N GLU A 38 -13.39 -15.75 -1.73
CA GLU A 38 -13.86 -16.21 -3.04
C GLU A 38 -14.82 -15.18 -3.66
N GLY A 39 -14.57 -14.82 -4.92
CA GLY A 39 -15.38 -13.83 -5.64
C GLY A 39 -15.10 -12.36 -5.31
N VAL A 40 -14.07 -12.06 -4.50
CA VAL A 40 -13.67 -10.66 -4.27
C VAL A 40 -13.11 -10.06 -5.56
N GLU A 41 -13.69 -8.93 -5.99
CA GLU A 41 -13.26 -8.20 -7.20
C GLU A 41 -12.61 -6.84 -6.90
N VAL A 42 -12.76 -6.34 -5.66
CA VAL A 42 -12.39 -4.97 -5.28
C VAL A 42 -11.48 -4.99 -4.06
N ILE A 43 -10.37 -4.27 -4.13
CA ILE A 43 -9.52 -3.96 -2.98
C ILE A 43 -9.70 -2.47 -2.65
N LEU A 44 -10.22 -2.20 -1.45
CA LEU A 44 -10.33 -0.85 -0.90
C LEU A 44 -9.13 -0.57 0.02
N MET A 45 -8.25 0.34 -0.39
CA MET A 45 -7.04 0.69 0.37
C MET A 45 -7.31 1.89 1.28
N VAL A 46 -7.29 1.69 2.59
CA VAL A 46 -7.51 2.73 3.62
C VAL A 46 -6.32 2.87 4.57
N GLY A 47 -6.29 3.92 5.38
CA GLY A 47 -5.19 4.28 6.29
C GLY A 47 -4.10 5.11 5.62
N GLY A 48 -3.25 5.78 6.43
CA GLY A 48 -2.29 6.76 5.92
C GLY A 48 -1.26 6.16 4.96
N TYR A 49 -0.87 4.90 5.16
CA TYR A 49 0.10 4.26 4.26
C TYR A 49 -0.47 3.94 2.88
N SER A 50 -1.80 3.82 2.75
CA SER A 50 -2.48 3.70 1.46
C SER A 50 -2.36 4.95 0.59
N GLU A 51 -1.81 6.04 1.10
CA GLU A 51 -1.46 7.24 0.33
C GLU A 51 -0.08 7.17 -0.34
N SER A 52 0.76 6.22 0.08
CA SER A 52 2.08 5.97 -0.52
C SER A 52 1.96 5.54 -1.99
N LEU A 53 2.66 6.25 -2.88
CA LEU A 53 2.75 5.87 -4.29
C LEU A 53 3.41 4.51 -4.46
N LEU A 54 4.47 4.22 -3.69
CA LEU A 54 5.17 2.93 -3.73
C LEU A 54 4.23 1.77 -3.41
N LEU A 55 3.39 1.90 -2.39
CA LEU A 55 2.43 0.87 -2.02
C LEU A 55 1.30 0.72 -3.04
N ARG A 56 0.74 1.83 -3.49
CA ARG A 56 -0.32 1.84 -4.52
C ARG A 56 0.14 1.15 -5.78
N ASP A 57 1.36 1.43 -6.23
CA ASP A 57 1.92 0.85 -7.46
C ASP A 57 2.20 -0.63 -7.29
N ALA A 58 2.77 -1.06 -6.17
CA ALA A 58 3.01 -2.47 -5.87
C ALA A 58 1.71 -3.30 -5.86
N ILE A 59 0.65 -2.78 -5.22
CA ILE A 59 -0.67 -3.45 -5.17
C ILE A 59 -1.32 -3.47 -6.56
N LYS A 60 -1.35 -2.34 -7.28
CA LYS A 60 -1.90 -2.27 -8.64
C LYS A 60 -1.18 -3.19 -9.61
N GLN A 61 0.14 -3.30 -9.50
CA GLN A 61 0.93 -4.18 -10.36
C GLN A 61 0.63 -5.65 -10.06
N LYS A 62 0.59 -6.04 -8.79
CA LYS A 62 0.34 -7.45 -8.42
C LYS A 62 -1.09 -7.89 -8.72
N PHE A 63 -2.06 -7.02 -8.43
CA PHE A 63 -3.49 -7.32 -8.48
C PHE A 63 -4.18 -6.53 -9.61
N SER A 64 -3.53 -6.46 -10.77
CA SER A 64 -4.00 -5.69 -11.94
C SER A 64 -5.34 -6.14 -12.51
N HIS A 65 -5.77 -7.36 -12.18
CA HIS A 65 -7.06 -7.94 -12.54
C HIS A 65 -8.21 -7.52 -11.60
N MET A 66 -7.89 -6.84 -10.49
CA MET A 66 -8.86 -6.39 -9.49
C MET A 66 -9.06 -4.87 -9.57
N LYS A 67 -10.22 -4.41 -9.13
CA LYS A 67 -10.49 -2.98 -8.99
C LYS A 67 -9.84 -2.46 -7.70
N ILE A 68 -8.79 -1.66 -7.85
CA ILE A 68 -8.12 -1.01 -6.72
C ILE A 68 -8.72 0.37 -6.49
N VAL A 69 -9.29 0.61 -5.30
CA VAL A 69 -9.89 1.89 -4.90
C VAL A 69 -9.10 2.48 -3.74
N VAL A 70 -8.69 3.74 -3.88
CA VAL A 70 -8.09 4.50 -2.79
C VAL A 70 -8.96 5.74 -2.53
N PRO A 71 -9.65 5.85 -1.40
CA PRO A 71 -10.45 7.02 -1.08
C PRO A 71 -9.63 8.30 -0.99
N THR A 72 -10.29 9.44 -1.24
CA THR A 72 -9.75 10.75 -0.88
C THR A 72 -9.56 10.79 0.64
N GLU A 73 -8.38 11.22 1.10
CA GLU A 73 -7.99 11.19 2.53
C GLU A 73 -8.10 9.78 3.14
N ALA A 74 -7.45 8.80 2.50
CA ALA A 74 -7.41 7.42 2.97
C ALA A 74 -6.95 7.32 4.44
N GLY A 75 -6.06 8.20 4.90
CA GLY A 75 -5.66 8.33 6.31
C GLY A 75 -6.80 8.64 7.28
N LEU A 76 -7.86 9.29 6.81
CA LEU A 76 -9.05 9.64 7.59
C LEU A 76 -10.24 8.71 7.31
N ALA A 77 -10.15 7.83 6.31
CA ALA A 77 -11.25 6.98 5.87
C ALA A 77 -11.79 6.04 6.95
N VAL A 78 -10.98 5.70 7.97
CA VAL A 78 -11.39 4.85 9.10
C VAL A 78 -12.10 5.65 10.19
N LEU A 79 -11.79 6.95 10.32
CA LEU A 79 -12.37 7.83 11.35
C LEU A 79 -13.63 8.55 10.86
N LYS A 80 -13.78 8.74 9.55
CA LYS A 80 -14.96 9.38 8.98
C LYS A 80 -16.14 8.42 9.02
N VAL A 81 -17.04 8.64 9.97
CA VAL A 81 -18.42 8.17 9.88
C VAL A 81 -19.08 9.04 8.82
N GLN A 82 -19.55 8.41 7.74
CA GLN A 82 -20.24 9.08 6.65
C GLN A 82 -21.64 9.54 7.07
#